data_AF-A0A7X3RD96-F1
#
_entry.id   AF-A0A7X3RD96-F1
#
_cell.length_a   1.000
_cell.length_b   1.000
_cell.length_c   1.000
_cell.angle_alpha   90.00
_cell.angle_beta   90.00
_cell.angle_gamma   90.00
#
_symmetry.space_group_name_H-M   'P 1'
#
loop_
_entity.id
_entity.type
_entity.pdbx_description
1 polymer ?
#
loop_
_entity_poly.entity_id
_entity_poly.type
_entity_poly.pdbx_seq_one_letter_code
_entity_poly.pdbx_strand_id
1 'polypeptide(L)'
;MAAVLAEVEKNMFTAEVEVAPQVAAAPMVPMQRPITIAETMAQLREEFPGNVLDEDFTKIREIIESETYVEFLKRTYPQENQFQNFDEFWALASVDEEGSLAFLSTYFKSPLAAPTARDVDVLYYMTLLERNLNVRLYHREDEGQKGRFEMLMNEPVRSWLEERFINADDTVNVLLLIKVFAHHSFLVTQQQEDDREKIHALFVEHGAQKGFLRVALLEPVCLGHVLKDFTDVQVFKKWVDGKFSNK
;
A
#
# COMPACT_ATOMS: atom_id res chain seq x y z
N MET A 1 16.74 71.21 43.66
CA MET A 1 17.51 70.34 42.75
C MET A 1 16.77 70.18 41.42
N ALA A 2 16.09 71.20 40.91
CA ALA A 2 16.58 71.98 39.76
C ALA A 2 18.12 72.12 39.70
N ALA A 3 18.67 72.04 38.48
CA ALA A 3 20.08 72.20 38.09
C ALA A 3 20.95 70.92 38.00
N VAL A 4 20.41 69.86 37.39
CA VAL A 4 21.16 68.97 36.48
C VAL A 4 20.25 68.75 35.27
N LEU A 5 20.03 69.77 34.44
CA LEU A 5 20.80 70.02 33.21
C LEU A 5 20.74 68.79 32.29
N ALA A 6 19.76 68.72 31.39
CA ALA A 6 19.74 69.49 30.14
C ALA A 6 20.90 69.12 29.20
N GLU A 7 21.15 67.82 29.02
CA GLU A 7 22.19 67.32 28.11
C GLU A 7 21.80 66.00 27.43
N VAL A 8 20.52 65.81 27.08
CA VAL A 8 20.08 64.74 26.15
C VAL A 8 19.08 65.25 25.12
N GLU A 9 18.40 66.36 25.38
CA GLU A 9 17.67 67.08 24.33
C GLU A 9 18.60 68.14 23.71
N LYS A 10 18.95 67.93 22.43
CA LYS A 10 19.57 68.88 21.48
C LYS A 10 21.04 68.62 21.12
N ASN A 11 21.28 67.49 20.46
CA ASN A 11 22.12 67.47 19.25
C ASN A 11 21.22 66.92 18.12
N MET A 12 20.59 67.80 17.34
CA MET A 12 21.09 68.23 16.02
C MET A 12 21.23 67.02 15.07
N PHE A 13 20.21 66.77 14.24
CA PHE A 13 20.26 67.15 12.81
C PHE A 13 21.67 66.94 12.21
N THR A 14 21.88 65.89 11.41
CA THR A 14 21.87 65.92 9.93
C THR A 14 22.41 64.57 9.40
N ALA A 15 21.78 64.07 8.33
CA ALA A 15 22.24 62.98 7.44
C ALA A 15 22.13 61.56 8.05
N GLU A 16 21.58 60.54 7.40
CA GLU A 16 21.48 60.27 5.96
C GLU A 16 20.14 59.60 5.60
N VAL A 17 19.70 59.94 4.40
CA VAL A 17 18.62 59.29 3.67
C VAL A 17 19.13 57.93 3.21
N GLU A 18 18.61 56.83 3.76
CA GLU A 18 18.71 55.52 3.12
C GLU A 18 17.30 55.08 2.72
N VAL A 19 16.98 55.33 1.46
CA VAL A 19 15.78 54.83 0.80
C VAL A 19 15.87 53.31 0.78
N ALA A 20 15.13 52.66 1.68
CA ALA A 20 14.90 51.22 1.57
C ALA A 20 14.28 50.95 0.19
N PRO A 21 14.88 50.08 -0.66
CA PRO A 21 14.29 49.76 -1.94
C PRO A 21 12.93 49.10 -1.67
N GLN A 22 11.87 49.71 -2.21
CA GLN A 22 10.59 49.04 -2.41
C GLN A 22 10.85 47.82 -3.29
N VAL A 23 11.03 46.66 -2.67
CA VAL A 23 11.01 45.39 -3.37
C VAL A 23 9.57 45.23 -3.84
N ALA A 24 9.36 45.57 -5.12
CA ALA A 24 8.13 45.23 -5.82
C ALA A 24 7.86 43.75 -5.56
N ALA A 25 6.71 43.46 -4.91
CA ALA A 25 6.27 42.10 -4.71
C ALA A 25 6.26 41.41 -6.08
N ALA A 26 7.15 40.43 -6.26
CA ALA A 26 7.15 39.60 -7.44
C ALA A 26 5.72 39.04 -7.62
N PRO A 27 5.18 39.01 -8.85
CA PRO A 27 3.87 38.43 -9.08
C PRO A 27 3.90 37.01 -8.52
N MET A 28 3.08 36.75 -7.51
CA MET A 28 2.88 35.40 -6.99
C MET A 28 2.41 34.56 -8.18
N VAL A 29 3.29 33.70 -8.69
CA VAL A 29 2.91 32.68 -9.66
C VAL A 29 1.72 31.95 -9.04
N PRO A 30 0.57 31.83 -9.73
CA PRO A 30 -0.57 31.12 -9.18
C PRO A 30 -0.08 29.73 -8.77
N MET A 31 -0.10 29.43 -7.46
CA MET A 31 0.16 28.08 -6.99
C MET A 31 -0.89 27.19 -7.65
N GLN A 32 -0.48 26.43 -8.67
CA GLN A 32 -1.35 25.46 -9.30
C GLN A 32 -1.85 24.53 -8.21
N ARG A 33 -3.17 24.44 -8.07
CA ARG A 33 -3.78 23.55 -7.09
C ARG A 33 -3.32 22.12 -7.38
N PRO A 34 -3.11 21.28 -6.36
CA PRO A 34 -2.87 19.86 -6.58
C PRO A 34 -3.99 19.27 -7.45
N ILE A 35 -3.63 18.52 -8.49
CA ILE A 35 -4.58 17.82 -9.34
C ILE A 35 -5.38 16.84 -8.48
N THR A 36 -6.70 16.91 -8.58
CA THR A 36 -7.66 16.07 -7.87
C THR A 36 -7.77 14.68 -8.49
N ILE A 37 -8.28 13.69 -7.74
CA ILE A 37 -8.59 12.35 -8.25
C ILE A 37 -9.49 12.40 -9.50
N ALA A 38 -10.46 13.34 -9.53
CA ALA A 38 -11.35 13.49 -10.67
C ALA A 38 -10.61 14.00 -11.92
N GLU A 39 -9.66 14.92 -11.75
CA GLU A 39 -8.83 15.43 -12.84
C GLU A 39 -7.84 14.35 -13.33
N THR A 40 -7.15 13.65 -12.43
CA THR A 40 -6.29 12.51 -12.80
C THR A 40 -7.09 11.42 -13.51
N MET A 41 -8.30 11.12 -13.06
CA MET A 41 -9.19 10.17 -13.75
C MET A 41 -9.57 10.63 -15.16
N ALA A 42 -9.85 11.92 -15.34
CA ALA A 42 -10.19 12.46 -16.66
C ALA A 42 -8.98 12.35 -17.60
N GLN A 43 -7.80 12.74 -17.12
CA GLN A 43 -6.56 12.67 -17.86
C GLN A 43 -6.21 11.22 -18.27
N LEU A 44 -6.23 10.28 -17.32
CA LEU A 44 -5.94 8.87 -17.62
C LEU A 44 -6.93 8.26 -18.62
N ARG A 45 -8.20 8.70 -18.63
CA ARG A 45 -9.19 8.23 -19.61
C ARG A 45 -9.00 8.82 -21.01
N GLU A 46 -8.42 10.01 -21.09
CA GLU A 46 -8.05 10.63 -22.36
C GLU A 46 -6.80 9.97 -22.94
N GLU A 47 -5.79 9.73 -22.11
CA GLU A 47 -4.53 9.04 -22.49
C GLU A 47 -4.77 7.56 -22.84
N PHE A 48 -5.63 6.87 -22.10
CA PHE A 48 -5.91 5.45 -22.24
C PHE A 48 -7.39 5.19 -22.51
N PRO A 49 -7.91 5.54 -23.71
CA PRO A 49 -9.30 5.32 -24.04
C PRO A 49 -9.62 3.82 -24.14
N GLY A 50 -10.82 3.44 -23.73
CA GLY A 50 -11.35 2.09 -23.90
C GLY A 50 -11.72 1.39 -22.60
N ASN A 51 -11.68 0.05 -22.64
CA ASN A 51 -12.02 -0.85 -21.55
C ASN A 51 -10.79 -1.07 -20.67
N VAL A 52 -10.82 -0.64 -19.40
CA VAL A 52 -9.73 -0.85 -18.43
C VAL A 52 -9.78 -2.22 -17.74
N LEU A 53 -10.87 -2.96 -17.96
CA LEU A 53 -11.11 -4.31 -17.47
C LEU A 53 -11.24 -5.27 -18.67
N ASP A 54 -10.20 -5.26 -19.50
CA ASP A 54 -9.95 -6.12 -20.66
C ASP A 54 -9.40 -7.50 -20.24
N GLU A 55 -9.45 -8.50 -21.12
CA GLU A 55 -9.33 -9.93 -20.74
C GLU A 55 -8.10 -10.27 -19.88
N ASP A 56 -6.97 -9.60 -20.11
CA ASP A 56 -5.69 -9.84 -19.42
C ASP A 56 -5.22 -8.66 -18.55
N PHE A 57 -6.12 -7.74 -18.18
CA PHE A 57 -5.78 -6.50 -17.49
C PHE A 57 -4.75 -5.63 -18.23
N THR A 58 -4.60 -5.78 -19.54
CA THR A 58 -3.55 -5.10 -20.32
C THR A 58 -3.66 -3.60 -20.19
N LYS A 59 -4.88 -3.05 -20.35
CA LYS A 59 -5.08 -1.59 -20.31
C LYS A 59 -4.77 -1.00 -18.93
N ILE A 60 -5.15 -1.67 -17.85
CA ILE A 60 -4.82 -1.18 -16.50
C ILE A 60 -3.32 -1.30 -16.22
N ARG A 61 -2.63 -2.31 -16.77
CA ARG A 61 -1.18 -2.45 -16.69
C ARG A 61 -0.46 -1.30 -17.39
N GLU A 62 -0.90 -0.93 -18.58
CA GLU A 62 -0.39 0.27 -19.27
C GLU A 62 -0.61 1.55 -18.45
N ILE A 63 -1.78 1.69 -17.80
CA ILE A 63 -2.10 2.84 -16.97
C ILE A 63 -1.17 2.95 -15.76
N ILE A 64 -0.91 1.85 -15.04
CA ILE A 64 -0.07 1.89 -13.83
C ILE A 64 1.42 2.10 -14.13
N GLU A 65 1.84 1.82 -15.37
CA GLU A 65 3.18 2.10 -15.87
C GLU A 65 3.32 3.52 -16.42
N SER A 66 2.22 4.26 -16.55
CA SER A 66 2.23 5.61 -17.11
C SER A 66 2.84 6.64 -16.14
N GLU A 67 3.51 7.64 -16.70
CA GLU A 67 4.07 8.78 -15.95
C GLU A 67 2.96 9.49 -15.15
N THR A 68 1.81 9.75 -15.78
CA THR A 68 0.64 10.37 -15.14
C THR A 68 0.21 9.66 -13.86
N TYR A 69 0.19 8.33 -13.87
CA TYR A 69 -0.20 7.55 -12.70
C TYR A 69 0.91 7.51 -11.63
N VAL A 70 2.16 7.31 -12.03
CA VAL A 70 3.29 7.29 -11.09
C VAL A 70 3.46 8.65 -10.40
N GLU A 71 3.31 9.77 -11.12
CA GLU A 71 3.32 11.11 -10.55
C GLU A 71 2.15 11.34 -9.58
N PHE A 72 0.96 10.82 -9.92
CA PHE A 72 -0.18 10.84 -9.02
C PHE A 72 0.14 10.12 -7.71
N LEU A 73 0.73 8.92 -7.77
CA LEU A 73 1.12 8.17 -6.58
C LEU A 73 2.15 8.94 -5.76
N LYS A 74 3.19 9.50 -6.38
CA LYS A 74 4.25 10.26 -5.67
C LYS A 74 3.68 11.47 -4.91
N ARG A 75 2.70 12.13 -5.50
CA ARG A 75 2.02 13.26 -4.85
C ARG A 75 1.10 12.81 -3.71
N THR A 76 0.44 11.67 -3.86
CA THR A 76 -0.59 11.18 -2.94
C THR A 76 0.00 10.45 -1.73
N TYR A 77 1.11 9.74 -1.94
CA TYR A 77 1.81 8.90 -0.96
C TYR A 77 3.26 9.39 -0.81
N PRO A 78 3.46 10.58 -0.20
CA PRO A 78 4.77 11.21 -0.19
C PRO A 78 5.76 10.59 0.80
N GLN A 79 5.29 9.81 1.78
CA GLN A 79 6.18 9.10 2.70
C GLN A 79 6.87 7.92 1.98
N GLU A 80 6.25 7.46 0.91
CA GLU A 80 6.66 6.36 0.07
C GLU A 80 7.46 6.83 -1.16
N ASN A 81 7.75 8.14 -1.32
CA ASN A 81 8.32 8.80 -2.53
C ASN A 81 9.69 8.31 -3.06
N GLN A 82 10.16 7.16 -2.61
CA GLN A 82 11.41 6.54 -3.02
C GLN A 82 11.24 5.61 -4.24
N PHE A 83 10.01 5.41 -4.73
CA PHE A 83 9.74 4.55 -5.90
C PHE A 83 9.84 5.28 -7.24
N GLN A 84 10.19 4.54 -8.28
CA GLN A 84 10.19 4.98 -9.68
C GLN A 84 9.03 4.42 -10.49
N ASN A 85 8.40 3.34 -10.04
CA ASN A 85 7.33 2.65 -10.75
C ASN A 85 6.31 2.06 -9.75
N PHE A 86 5.21 1.54 -10.28
CA PHE A 86 4.14 0.96 -9.47
C PHE A 86 4.58 -0.28 -8.68
N ASP A 87 5.42 -1.16 -9.24
CA ASP A 87 5.87 -2.36 -8.53
C ASP A 87 6.72 -1.99 -7.30
N GLU A 88 7.60 -0.99 -7.42
CA GLU A 88 8.36 -0.44 -6.29
C GLU A 88 7.45 0.24 -5.26
N PHE A 89 6.48 1.04 -5.70
CA PHE A 89 5.47 1.61 -4.80
C PHE A 89 4.75 0.50 -4.03
N TRP A 90 4.26 -0.52 -4.75
CA TRP A 90 3.49 -1.60 -4.16
C TRP A 90 4.34 -2.41 -3.18
N ALA A 91 5.58 -2.72 -3.50
CA ALA A 91 6.50 -3.41 -2.59
C ALA A 91 6.73 -2.63 -1.29
N LEU A 92 6.78 -1.30 -1.34
CA LEU A 92 6.93 -0.45 -0.15
C LEU A 92 5.63 -0.31 0.64
N ALA A 93 4.52 -0.07 -0.05
CA ALA A 93 3.24 0.30 0.58
C ALA A 93 2.39 -0.90 1.04
N SER A 94 2.67 -2.10 0.56
CA SER A 94 1.85 -3.28 0.86
C SER A 94 2.24 -4.02 2.15
N VAL A 95 3.40 -3.70 2.73
CA VAL A 95 3.85 -4.31 3.98
C VAL A 95 3.27 -3.52 5.16
N ASP A 96 2.25 -4.08 5.82
CA ASP A 96 1.76 -3.58 7.11
C ASP A 96 2.67 -4.09 8.24
N GLU A 97 3.81 -3.42 8.42
CA GLU A 97 4.80 -3.80 9.43
C GLU A 97 4.21 -3.75 10.85
N GLU A 98 3.46 -2.69 11.18
CA GLU A 98 2.87 -2.51 12.50
C GLU A 98 1.84 -3.62 12.82
N GLY A 99 0.91 -3.88 11.89
CA GLY A 99 -0.09 -4.94 12.05
C GLY A 99 0.55 -6.33 12.12
N SER A 100 1.56 -6.58 11.29
CA SER A 100 2.31 -7.85 11.29
C SER A 100 3.06 -8.07 12.61
N LEU A 101 3.74 -7.04 13.12
CA LEU A 101 4.41 -7.10 14.43
C LEU A 101 3.41 -7.31 15.56
N ALA A 102 2.25 -6.66 15.53
CA ALA A 102 1.20 -6.84 16.52
C ALA A 102 0.65 -8.28 16.52
N PHE A 103 0.41 -8.84 15.32
CA PHE A 103 0.01 -10.22 15.15
C PHE A 103 1.06 -11.18 15.71
N LEU A 104 2.31 -11.07 15.27
CA LEU A 104 3.41 -11.95 15.69
C LEU A 104 3.65 -11.85 17.21
N SER A 105 3.55 -10.65 17.78
CA SER A 105 3.71 -10.41 19.22
C SER A 105 2.61 -11.06 20.06
N THR A 106 1.48 -11.48 19.46
CA THR A 106 0.47 -12.28 20.15
C THR A 106 0.97 -13.68 20.49
N TYR A 107 1.91 -14.21 19.69
CA TYR A 107 2.40 -15.58 19.76
C TYR A 107 3.84 -15.70 20.27
N PHE A 108 4.73 -14.84 19.80
CA PHE A 108 6.15 -14.83 20.15
C PHE A 108 6.39 -13.96 21.39
N LYS A 109 5.91 -14.47 22.54
CA LYS A 109 6.08 -13.85 23.86
C LYS A 109 7.09 -14.63 24.70
N SER A 110 7.68 -13.97 25.69
CA SER A 110 8.57 -14.61 26.67
C SER A 110 7.98 -15.95 27.16
N PRO A 111 8.77 -17.06 27.13
CA PRO A 111 10.22 -17.11 26.97
C PRO A 111 10.73 -17.12 25.51
N LEU A 112 9.86 -17.04 24.50
CA LEU A 112 10.25 -16.98 23.10
C LEU A 112 10.87 -15.61 22.76
N ALA A 113 11.79 -15.59 21.79
CA ALA A 113 12.36 -14.36 21.27
C ALA A 113 11.28 -13.49 20.61
N ALA A 114 11.35 -12.17 20.82
CA ALA A 114 10.43 -11.23 20.21
C ALA A 114 10.45 -11.29 18.67
N PRO A 115 9.37 -10.87 17.99
CA PRO A 115 9.37 -10.70 16.54
C PRO A 115 10.42 -9.69 16.07
N THR A 116 10.91 -9.89 14.86
CA THR A 116 11.91 -9.09 14.14
C THR A 116 11.36 -8.68 12.78
N ALA A 117 12.04 -7.75 12.09
CA ALA A 117 11.70 -7.37 10.72
C ALA A 117 11.69 -8.58 9.76
N ARG A 118 12.60 -9.55 9.94
CA ARG A 118 12.61 -10.78 9.12
C ARG A 118 11.32 -11.59 9.29
N ASP A 119 10.73 -11.61 10.48
CA ASP A 119 9.46 -12.33 10.68
C ASP A 119 8.31 -11.65 9.95
N VAL A 120 8.32 -10.31 9.89
CA VAL A 120 7.36 -9.54 9.10
C VAL A 120 7.52 -9.85 7.61
N ASP A 121 8.75 -9.85 7.09
CA ASP A 121 9.03 -10.17 5.68
C ASP A 121 8.52 -11.58 5.31
N VAL A 122 8.79 -12.57 6.17
CA VAL A 122 8.33 -13.94 5.95
C VAL A 122 6.80 -14.02 6.03
N LEU A 123 6.17 -13.36 7.00
CA LEU A 123 4.72 -13.34 7.14
C LEU A 123 4.05 -12.68 5.92
N TYR A 124 4.61 -11.57 5.44
CA TYR A 124 4.14 -10.88 4.24
C TYR A 124 4.31 -11.76 2.99
N TYR A 125 5.45 -12.42 2.82
CA TYR A 125 5.65 -13.40 1.75
C TYR A 125 4.61 -14.52 1.79
N MET A 126 4.35 -15.08 2.98
CA MET A 126 3.31 -16.09 3.17
C MET A 126 1.91 -15.55 2.85
N THR A 127 1.60 -14.30 3.22
CA THR A 127 0.35 -13.64 2.86
C THR A 127 0.17 -13.60 1.35
N LEU A 128 1.16 -13.14 0.60
CA LEU A 128 1.08 -13.09 -0.87
C LEU A 128 0.86 -14.47 -1.49
N LEU A 129 1.57 -15.48 -1.00
CA LEU A 129 1.40 -16.85 -1.48
C LEU A 129 0.02 -17.40 -1.16
N GLU A 130 -0.46 -17.22 0.08
CA GLU A 130 -1.76 -17.73 0.48
C GLU A 130 -2.90 -17.05 -0.28
N ARG A 131 -2.80 -15.74 -0.55
CA ARG A 131 -3.74 -15.03 -1.42
C ARG A 131 -3.79 -15.64 -2.82
N ASN A 132 -2.63 -15.89 -3.43
CA ASN A 132 -2.55 -16.52 -4.75
C ASN A 132 -3.15 -17.94 -4.75
N LEU A 133 -2.87 -18.73 -3.71
CA LEU A 133 -3.44 -20.08 -3.54
C LEU A 133 -4.96 -20.03 -3.41
N ASN A 134 -5.50 -19.09 -2.65
CA ASN A 134 -6.94 -18.89 -2.52
C ASN A 134 -7.58 -18.55 -3.88
N VAL A 135 -6.92 -17.75 -4.72
CA VAL A 135 -7.41 -17.48 -6.08
C VAL A 135 -7.36 -18.70 -6.98
N ARG A 136 -6.28 -19.49 -6.96
CA ARG A 136 -6.21 -20.74 -7.74
C ARG A 136 -7.33 -21.73 -7.37
N LEU A 137 -7.75 -21.76 -6.11
CA LEU A 137 -8.93 -22.54 -5.70
C LEU A 137 -10.21 -22.06 -6.41
N TYR A 138 -10.36 -20.77 -6.70
CA TYR A 138 -11.47 -20.24 -7.51
C TYR A 138 -11.42 -20.72 -8.96
N HIS A 139 -10.23 -20.98 -9.49
CA HIS A 139 -10.03 -21.62 -10.79
C HIS A 139 -10.30 -23.14 -10.78
N ARG A 140 -10.68 -23.72 -9.61
CA ARG A 140 -10.84 -25.17 -9.40
C ARG A 140 -9.56 -25.96 -9.67
N GLU A 141 -8.41 -25.32 -9.49
CA GLU A 141 -7.13 -26.03 -9.51
C GLU A 141 -7.00 -26.80 -8.20
N ASP A 142 -6.95 -28.13 -8.26
CA ASP A 142 -6.85 -29.05 -7.10
C ASP A 142 -5.46 -29.02 -6.42
N GLU A 143 -4.68 -27.95 -6.66
CA GLU A 143 -3.30 -27.82 -6.18
C GLU A 143 -3.18 -27.03 -4.88
N GLY A 144 -4.29 -26.61 -4.25
CA GLY A 144 -4.23 -25.76 -3.05
C GLY A 144 -3.44 -26.36 -1.88
N GLN A 145 -3.59 -27.67 -1.60
CA GLN A 145 -2.79 -28.33 -0.56
C GLN A 145 -1.32 -28.51 -0.95
N LYS A 146 -1.06 -28.84 -2.22
CA LYS A 146 0.29 -28.99 -2.76
C LYS A 146 1.05 -27.65 -2.70
N GLY A 147 0.41 -26.56 -3.09
CA GLY A 147 0.98 -25.22 -3.04
C GLY A 147 1.25 -24.73 -1.62
N ARG A 148 0.37 -25.02 -0.65
CA ARG A 148 0.66 -24.75 0.77
C ARG A 148 1.86 -25.55 1.27
N PHE A 149 1.95 -26.82 0.91
CA PHE A 149 3.10 -27.65 1.29
C PHE A 149 4.40 -27.15 0.65
N GLU A 150 4.38 -26.81 -0.64
CA GLU A 150 5.52 -26.23 -1.35
C GLU A 150 5.98 -24.91 -0.73
N MET A 151 5.06 -24.03 -0.34
CA MET A 151 5.38 -22.81 0.41
C MET A 151 6.19 -23.10 1.67
N LEU A 152 5.75 -24.06 2.49
CA LEU A 152 6.42 -24.40 3.76
C LEU A 152 7.83 -24.97 3.56
N MET A 153 8.08 -25.58 2.40
CA MET A 153 9.36 -26.23 2.08
C MET A 153 10.34 -25.31 1.36
N ASN A 154 9.92 -24.12 0.94
CA ASN A 154 10.73 -23.15 0.20
C ASN A 154 11.29 -22.05 1.12
N GLU A 155 12.41 -21.47 0.71
CA GLU A 155 12.93 -20.25 1.36
C GLU A 155 12.08 -19.02 1.00
N PRO A 156 11.91 -18.04 1.91
CA PRO A 156 12.51 -17.96 3.25
C PRO A 156 11.72 -18.69 4.37
N VAL A 157 10.56 -19.28 4.05
CA VAL A 157 9.62 -19.85 5.02
C VAL A 157 10.22 -21.04 5.76
N ARG A 158 10.90 -21.95 5.05
CA ARG A 158 11.50 -23.14 5.65
C ARG A 158 12.49 -22.78 6.76
N SER A 159 13.47 -21.93 6.48
CA SER A 159 14.45 -21.51 7.49
C SER A 159 13.78 -20.78 8.66
N TRP A 160 12.74 -20.00 8.41
CA TRP A 160 11.95 -19.35 9.45
C TRP A 160 11.21 -20.35 10.34
N LEU A 161 10.63 -21.41 9.77
CA LEU A 161 9.99 -22.48 10.51
C LEU A 161 10.96 -23.19 11.44
N GLU A 162 12.15 -23.51 10.92
CA GLU A 162 13.23 -24.13 11.68
C GLU A 162 13.66 -23.24 12.86
N GLU A 163 13.80 -21.94 12.66
CA GLU A 163 14.20 -20.98 13.70
C GLU A 163 13.12 -20.73 14.76
N ARG A 164 11.85 -20.61 14.36
CA ARG A 164 10.78 -20.11 15.23
C ARG A 164 9.95 -21.21 15.90
N PHE A 165 9.93 -22.42 15.35
CA PHE A 165 9.04 -23.48 15.82
C PHE A 165 9.76 -24.77 16.22
N ILE A 166 11.08 -24.87 16.02
CA ILE A 166 11.88 -25.98 16.58
C ILE A 166 12.46 -25.53 17.92
N ASN A 167 12.23 -26.34 18.95
CA ASN A 167 12.76 -26.13 20.29
C ASN A 167 14.25 -26.52 20.36
N ALA A 168 14.94 -26.12 21.44
CA ALA A 168 16.36 -26.45 21.65
C ALA A 168 16.67 -27.96 21.77
N ASP A 169 15.65 -28.80 21.97
CA ASP A 169 15.75 -30.26 22.00
C ASP A 169 15.32 -30.92 20.66
N ASP A 170 15.31 -30.14 19.57
CA ASP A 170 14.88 -30.53 18.22
C ASP A 170 13.41 -30.97 18.11
N THR A 171 12.58 -30.71 19.12
CA THR A 171 11.13 -30.97 19.04
C THR A 171 10.40 -29.81 18.38
N VAL A 172 9.41 -30.12 17.53
CA VAL A 172 8.57 -29.09 16.90
C VAL A 172 7.48 -28.63 17.87
N ASN A 173 7.34 -27.32 18.08
CA ASN A 173 6.21 -26.71 18.78
C ASN A 173 4.96 -26.68 17.88
N VAL A 174 4.38 -27.87 17.66
CA VAL A 174 3.25 -28.09 16.75
C VAL A 174 2.04 -27.23 17.13
N LEU A 175 1.79 -27.03 18.42
CA LEU A 175 0.65 -26.21 18.86
C LEU A 175 0.82 -24.74 18.51
N LEU A 176 2.02 -24.17 18.69
CA LEU A 176 2.30 -22.80 18.30
C LEU A 176 2.21 -22.64 16.78
N LEU A 177 2.78 -23.59 16.03
CA LEU A 177 2.73 -23.63 14.58
C LEU A 177 1.28 -23.62 14.08
N ILE A 178 0.43 -24.53 14.56
CA ILE A 178 -0.99 -24.58 14.17
C ILE A 178 -1.69 -23.25 14.48
N LYS A 179 -1.46 -22.64 15.65
CA LYS A 179 -2.11 -21.38 16.03
C LYS A 179 -1.70 -20.21 15.13
N VAL A 180 -0.41 -20.05 14.87
CA VAL A 180 0.10 -18.97 14.01
C VAL A 180 -0.48 -19.11 12.61
N PHE A 181 -0.38 -20.30 12.01
CA PHE A 181 -0.84 -20.54 10.64
C PHE A 181 -2.36 -20.46 10.50
N ALA A 182 -3.13 -20.99 11.45
CA ALA A 182 -4.59 -20.92 11.39
C ALA A 182 -5.09 -19.46 11.49
N HIS A 183 -4.50 -18.65 12.37
CA HIS A 183 -4.89 -17.25 12.51
C HIS A 183 -4.38 -16.40 11.36
N HIS A 184 -3.16 -16.64 10.87
CA HIS A 184 -2.65 -15.98 9.66
C HIS A 184 -3.56 -16.25 8.45
N SER A 185 -3.92 -17.51 8.22
CA SER A 185 -4.86 -17.91 7.15
C SER A 185 -6.22 -17.22 7.25
N PHE A 186 -6.74 -17.07 8.48
CA PHE A 186 -7.97 -16.32 8.74
C PHE A 186 -7.82 -14.83 8.38
N LEU A 187 -6.72 -14.20 8.79
CA LEU A 187 -6.45 -12.78 8.47
C LEU A 187 -6.29 -12.56 6.97
N VAL A 188 -5.59 -13.45 6.26
CA VAL A 188 -5.47 -13.38 4.80
C VAL A 188 -6.85 -13.46 4.13
N THR A 189 -7.69 -14.39 4.60
CA THR A 189 -9.06 -14.53 4.09
C THR A 189 -9.88 -13.27 4.35
N GLN A 190 -9.80 -12.71 5.56
CA GLN A 190 -10.47 -11.47 5.91
C GLN A 190 -10.01 -10.30 5.04
N GLN A 191 -8.70 -10.15 4.82
CA GLN A 191 -8.14 -9.12 3.96
C GLN A 191 -8.64 -9.25 2.51
N GLN A 192 -8.73 -10.47 1.99
CA GLN A 192 -9.29 -10.70 0.65
C GLN A 192 -10.78 -10.34 0.59
N GLU A 193 -11.56 -10.65 1.62
CA GLU A 193 -12.97 -10.25 1.68
C GLU A 193 -13.12 -8.72 1.78
N ASP A 194 -12.30 -8.04 2.59
CA ASP A 194 -12.28 -6.58 2.68
C ASP A 194 -11.93 -5.93 1.33
N ASP A 195 -10.91 -6.45 0.64
CA ASP A 195 -10.54 -6.04 -0.73
C ASP A 195 -11.72 -6.22 -1.69
N ARG A 196 -12.37 -7.39 -1.65
CA ARG A 196 -13.53 -7.71 -2.48
C ARG A 196 -14.66 -6.71 -2.25
N GLU A 197 -14.98 -6.42 -0.99
CA GLU A 197 -16.06 -5.52 -0.62
C GLU A 197 -15.80 -4.08 -1.08
N LYS A 198 -14.58 -3.58 -0.89
CA LYS A 198 -14.17 -2.25 -1.38
C LYS A 198 -14.32 -2.15 -2.91
N ILE A 199 -13.81 -3.15 -3.63
CA ILE A 199 -13.89 -3.18 -5.11
C ILE A 199 -15.36 -3.28 -5.54
N HIS A 200 -16.14 -4.16 -4.92
CA HIS A 200 -17.55 -4.34 -5.22
C HIS A 200 -18.34 -3.04 -5.01
N ALA A 201 -18.11 -2.32 -3.92
CA ALA A 201 -18.75 -1.04 -3.65
C ALA A 201 -18.46 -0.02 -4.77
N LEU A 202 -17.20 0.10 -5.20
CA LEU A 202 -16.82 0.98 -6.31
C LEU A 202 -17.46 0.57 -7.65
N PHE A 203 -17.63 -0.73 -7.87
CA PHE A 203 -18.28 -1.26 -9.08
C PHE A 203 -19.78 -0.95 -9.09
N VAL A 204 -20.45 -1.08 -7.94
CA VAL A 204 -21.87 -0.74 -7.79
C VAL A 204 -22.10 0.75 -7.98
N GLU A 205 -21.27 1.60 -7.37
CA GLU A 205 -21.46 3.05 -7.41
C GLU A 205 -21.16 3.67 -8.79
N HIS A 206 -20.17 3.14 -9.50
CA HIS A 206 -19.62 3.81 -10.68
C HIS A 206 -19.67 2.97 -11.96
N GLY A 207 -20.12 1.72 -11.87
CA GLY A 207 -19.99 0.71 -12.93
C GLY A 207 -18.58 0.13 -13.00
N ALA A 208 -18.46 -1.14 -13.43
CA ALA A 208 -17.21 -1.91 -13.35
C ALA A 208 -15.98 -1.19 -13.98
N GLN A 209 -16.13 -0.55 -15.14
CA GLN A 209 -15.03 0.13 -15.81
C GLN A 209 -14.47 1.30 -15.00
N LYS A 210 -15.34 2.26 -14.67
CA LYS A 210 -14.95 3.44 -13.91
C LYS A 210 -14.61 3.09 -12.47
N GLY A 211 -15.29 2.10 -11.90
CA GLY A 211 -15.01 1.53 -10.59
C GLY A 211 -13.60 0.96 -10.53
N PHE A 212 -13.17 0.20 -11.54
CA PHE A 212 -11.83 -0.39 -11.53
C PHE A 212 -10.70 0.64 -11.66
N LEU A 213 -10.89 1.69 -12.48
CA LEU A 213 -9.98 2.83 -12.48
C LEU A 213 -9.98 3.60 -11.14
N ARG A 214 -11.10 3.60 -10.41
CA ARG A 214 -11.15 4.15 -9.04
C ARG A 214 -10.40 3.31 -8.04
N VAL A 215 -10.42 1.99 -8.17
CA VAL A 215 -9.59 1.10 -7.34
C VAL A 215 -8.12 1.49 -7.50
N ALA A 216 -7.65 1.73 -8.72
CA ALA A 216 -6.27 2.19 -8.95
C ALA A 216 -5.93 3.50 -8.22
N LEU A 217 -6.85 4.47 -8.21
CA LEU A 217 -6.58 5.79 -7.65
C LEU A 217 -6.82 5.89 -6.14
N LEU A 218 -7.73 5.08 -5.58
CA LEU A 218 -8.14 5.14 -4.18
C LEU A 218 -7.49 4.04 -3.32
N GLU A 219 -7.26 2.87 -3.92
CA GLU A 219 -6.81 1.66 -3.23
C GLU A 219 -5.67 0.99 -4.04
N PRO A 220 -4.54 1.67 -4.30
CA PRO A 220 -3.50 1.17 -5.19
C PRO A 220 -2.82 -0.11 -4.68
N VAL A 221 -2.76 -0.32 -3.36
CA VAL A 221 -2.28 -1.59 -2.78
C VAL A 221 -3.23 -2.74 -3.10
N CYS A 222 -4.55 -2.50 -2.98
CA CYS A 222 -5.59 -3.45 -3.36
C CYS A 222 -5.51 -3.79 -4.86
N LEU A 223 -5.30 -2.79 -5.72
CA LEU A 223 -5.05 -3.03 -7.14
C LEU A 223 -3.83 -3.95 -7.35
N GLY A 224 -2.73 -3.68 -6.65
CA GLY A 224 -1.51 -4.49 -6.74
C GLY A 224 -1.79 -5.95 -6.40
N HIS A 225 -2.52 -6.22 -5.30
CA HIS A 225 -2.96 -7.58 -4.99
C HIS A 225 -3.78 -8.18 -6.12
N VAL A 226 -4.80 -7.49 -6.63
CA VAL A 226 -5.64 -8.00 -7.74
C VAL A 226 -4.80 -8.39 -8.96
N LEU A 227 -3.83 -7.55 -9.34
CA LEU A 227 -3.00 -7.78 -10.53
C LEU A 227 -1.96 -8.89 -10.36
N LYS A 228 -1.62 -9.27 -9.12
CA LYS A 228 -0.74 -10.41 -8.80
C LYS A 228 -1.54 -11.69 -8.55
N ASP A 229 -2.74 -11.56 -8.00
CA ASP A 229 -3.61 -12.67 -7.63
C ASP A 229 -4.36 -13.22 -8.86
N PHE A 230 -4.89 -12.35 -9.74
CA PHE A 230 -5.73 -12.74 -10.87
C PHE A 230 -5.03 -12.55 -12.21
N THR A 231 -5.05 -13.60 -13.02
CA THR A 231 -4.64 -13.56 -14.44
C THR A 231 -5.83 -13.57 -15.40
N ASP A 232 -7.03 -13.94 -14.93
CA ASP A 232 -8.26 -14.01 -15.72
C ASP A 232 -9.31 -13.03 -15.17
N VAL A 233 -9.69 -12.04 -15.98
CA VAL A 233 -10.70 -11.04 -15.61
C VAL A 233 -12.08 -11.63 -15.33
N GLN A 234 -12.46 -12.75 -15.94
CA GLN A 234 -13.74 -13.41 -15.66
C GLN A 234 -13.76 -14.04 -14.28
N VAL A 235 -12.64 -14.62 -13.83
CA VAL A 235 -12.52 -15.14 -12.46
C VAL A 235 -12.50 -14.00 -11.47
N PHE A 236 -11.76 -12.93 -11.74
CA PHE A 236 -11.80 -11.70 -10.94
C PHE A 236 -13.23 -11.15 -10.80
N LYS A 237 -13.98 -11.00 -11.90
CA LYS A 237 -15.37 -10.52 -11.86
C LYS A 237 -16.27 -11.42 -11.01
N LYS A 238 -16.15 -12.74 -11.14
CA LYS A 238 -16.90 -13.69 -10.32
C LYS A 238 -16.53 -13.57 -8.84
N TRP A 239 -15.25 -13.34 -8.54
CA TRP A 239 -14.78 -13.11 -7.19
C TRP A 239 -15.34 -11.81 -6.61
N VAL A 240 -15.29 -10.70 -7.34
CA VAL A 240 -15.92 -9.42 -6.92
C VAL A 240 -17.42 -9.57 -6.66
N ASP A 241 -18.12 -10.39 -7.46
CA ASP A 241 -19.54 -10.72 -7.28
C ASP A 241 -19.83 -11.66 -6.09
N GLY A 242 -18.81 -12.11 -5.34
CA GLY A 242 -18.97 -13.03 -4.21
C GLY A 242 -19.37 -14.46 -4.61
N LYS A 243 -19.14 -14.87 -5.87
CA LYS A 243 -19.56 -16.20 -6.36
C LYS A 243 -18.73 -17.36 -5.82
N PHE A 244 -17.63 -17.08 -5.12
CA PHE A 244 -16.76 -18.08 -4.50
C PHE A 244 -16.75 -18.02 -2.97
N SER A 245 -17.39 -17.02 -2.36
CA SER A 245 -17.50 -16.95 -0.91
C SER A 245 -18.39 -18.10 -0.44
N ASN A 246 -17.85 -18.99 0.39
CA ASN A 246 -18.61 -20.06 1.00
C ASN A 246 -19.73 -19.44 1.85
N LYS A 247 -20.98 -19.79 1.53
CA LYS A 247 -22.12 -19.57 2.44
C LYS A 247 -22.00 -20.44 3.67
#